data_AF-A0A2T0QR84-F1
#
_entry.id   AF-A0A2T0QR84-F1
#
_cell.length_a   1.000
_cell.length_b   1.000
_cell.length_c   1.000
_cell.angle_alpha   90.00
_cell.angle_beta   90.00
_cell.angle_gamma   90.00
#
_symmetry.space_group_name_H-M   'P 1'
#
loop_
_entity.id
_entity.type
_entity.pdbx_description
1 polymer ?
#
loop_
_entity_poly.entity_id
_entity_poly.type
_entity_poly.pdbx_seq_one_letter_code
_entity_poly.pdbx_strand_id
1 'polypeptide(L)'
;MATGSGFAGQFPPAWAEVYEDVARCPDELLLFFHHVPYTHRLHSGTTVIQHIYDTHADGVEEVTAMRERWLKLRGSVEESLWQRVSDRFRWQLVNAQEWRDQVNTYFLRKSGIADVKSRVYL
;
A
#
# COMPACT_ATOMS: atom_id res chain seq x y z
N MET A 1 -19.39 -3.75 -22.72
CA MET A 1 -20.47 -3.43 -21.76
C MET A 1 -19.81 -3.27 -20.41
N ALA A 2 -20.10 -2.19 -19.70
CA ALA A 2 -19.68 -2.00 -18.31
C ALA A 2 -20.34 -3.10 -17.45
N THR A 3 -19.55 -3.84 -16.67
CA THR A 3 -20.03 -4.99 -15.86
C THR A 3 -20.17 -4.65 -14.36
N GLY A 4 -19.91 -3.41 -13.99
CA GLY A 4 -19.89 -2.93 -12.59
C GLY A 4 -21.12 -2.11 -12.19
N SER A 5 -20.93 -1.25 -11.19
CA SER A 5 -21.98 -0.36 -10.65
C SER A 5 -22.29 0.86 -11.53
N GLY A 6 -21.46 1.14 -12.53
CA GLY A 6 -21.55 2.37 -13.35
C GLY A 6 -21.05 3.63 -12.66
N PHE A 7 -20.35 3.52 -11.52
CA PHE A 7 -19.86 4.68 -10.75
C PHE A 7 -18.90 5.58 -11.56
N ALA A 8 -18.05 5.00 -12.42
CA ALA A 8 -17.15 5.78 -13.28
C ALA A 8 -17.89 6.77 -14.21
N GLY A 9 -19.13 6.44 -14.61
CA GLY A 9 -19.96 7.32 -15.44
C GLY A 9 -20.47 8.59 -14.73
N GLN A 10 -20.24 8.72 -13.42
CA GLN A 10 -20.56 9.96 -12.68
C GLN A 10 -19.48 11.05 -12.86
N PHE A 11 -18.32 10.70 -13.41
CA PHE A 11 -17.25 11.64 -13.69
C PHE A 11 -17.44 12.31 -15.07
N PRO A 12 -16.81 13.49 -15.31
CA PRO A 12 -16.74 14.07 -16.64
C PRO A 12 -16.21 13.07 -17.69
N PRO A 13 -16.66 13.14 -18.97
CA PRO A 13 -16.40 12.10 -19.97
C PRO A 13 -14.93 11.69 -20.08
N ALA A 14 -14.00 12.65 -20.10
CA ALA A 14 -12.56 12.37 -20.19
C ALA A 14 -12.03 11.49 -19.04
N TRP A 15 -12.58 11.63 -17.83
CA TRP A 15 -12.21 10.83 -16.66
C TRP A 15 -13.00 9.53 -16.57
N ALA A 16 -14.29 9.56 -16.90
CA ALA A 16 -15.10 8.36 -16.98
C ALA A 16 -14.48 7.33 -17.94
N GLU A 17 -14.01 7.76 -19.11
CA GLU A 17 -13.31 6.90 -20.07
C GLU A 17 -12.01 6.31 -19.52
N VAL A 18 -11.23 7.08 -18.75
CA VAL A 18 -9.97 6.60 -18.15
C VAL A 18 -10.25 5.58 -17.05
N TYR A 19 -11.23 5.85 -16.18
CA TYR A 19 -11.55 4.96 -15.06
C TYR A 19 -12.31 3.71 -15.49
N GLU A 20 -13.07 3.75 -16.58
CA GLU A 20 -13.80 2.59 -17.11
C GLU A 20 -12.88 1.61 -17.87
N ASP A 21 -11.76 2.09 -18.42
CA ASP A 21 -10.81 1.25 -19.13
C ASP A 21 -9.73 0.69 -18.19
N VAL A 22 -9.78 -0.62 -17.93
CA VAL A 22 -8.81 -1.32 -17.07
C VAL A 22 -7.35 -1.14 -17.52
N ALA A 23 -7.10 -0.94 -18.82
CA ALA A 23 -5.75 -0.76 -19.36
C ALA A 23 -5.25 0.70 -19.29
N ARG A 24 -6.12 1.64 -18.91
CA ARG A 24 -5.80 3.07 -18.76
C ARG A 24 -5.97 3.58 -17.33
N CYS A 25 -6.73 2.86 -16.50
CA CYS A 25 -6.99 3.19 -15.12
C CYS A 25 -5.67 3.23 -14.33
N PRO A 26 -5.35 4.34 -13.62
CA PRO A 26 -4.14 4.42 -12.82
C PRO A 26 -4.07 3.31 -11.76
N ASP A 27 -2.88 2.76 -11.51
CA ASP A 27 -2.66 1.63 -10.60
C ASP A 27 -3.23 1.91 -9.19
N GLU A 28 -3.06 3.13 -8.70
CA GLU A 28 -3.50 3.60 -7.39
C GLU A 28 -5.02 3.68 -7.24
N LEU A 29 -5.78 3.64 -8.34
CA LEU A 29 -7.24 3.63 -8.37
C LEU A 29 -7.82 2.34 -8.95
N LEU A 30 -6.99 1.42 -9.44
CA LEU A 30 -7.43 0.23 -10.16
C LEU A 30 -8.44 -0.59 -9.34
N LEU A 31 -8.11 -0.93 -8.09
CA LEU A 31 -8.98 -1.75 -7.23
C LEU A 31 -10.22 -1.03 -6.71
N PHE A 32 -10.30 0.29 -6.91
CA PHE A 32 -11.51 1.06 -6.62
C PHE A 32 -12.56 0.89 -7.72
N PHE A 33 -12.12 0.86 -8.99
CA PHE A 33 -13.01 0.78 -10.15
C PHE A 33 -13.17 -0.64 -10.72
N HIS A 34 -12.15 -1.48 -10.59
CA HIS A 34 -12.06 -2.77 -11.27
C HIS A 34 -11.88 -3.92 -10.32
N HIS A 35 -12.65 -4.98 -10.57
CA HIS A 35 -12.37 -6.30 -10.02
C HIS A 35 -11.50 -7.08 -11.03
N VAL A 36 -10.23 -7.30 -10.67
CA VAL A 36 -9.24 -7.99 -11.51
C VAL A 36 -8.67 -9.23 -10.80
N PRO A 37 -8.18 -10.24 -11.52
CA PRO A 37 -7.48 -11.35 -10.88
C PRO A 37 -6.20 -10.87 -10.18
N TYR A 38 -5.79 -11.56 -9.13
CA TYR A 38 -4.53 -11.28 -8.41
C TYR A 38 -3.28 -11.22 -9.31
N THR A 39 -3.30 -11.94 -10.44
CA THR A 39 -2.23 -12.01 -11.43
C THR A 39 -2.27 -10.89 -12.47
N HIS A 40 -3.27 -9.99 -12.43
CA HIS A 40 -3.33 -8.82 -13.30
C HIS A 40 -2.07 -7.97 -13.12
N ARG A 41 -1.48 -7.54 -14.24
CA ARG A 41 -0.25 -6.74 -14.25
C ARG A 41 -0.60 -5.26 -14.23
N LEU A 42 -0.07 -4.58 -13.23
CA LEU A 42 -0.11 -3.14 -13.08
C LEU A 42 0.80 -2.45 -14.12
N HIS A 43 0.61 -1.14 -14.31
CA HIS A 43 1.49 -0.31 -15.14
C HIS A 43 2.93 -0.31 -14.61
N SER A 44 3.12 -0.44 -13.29
CA SER A 44 4.43 -0.67 -12.66
C SER A 44 5.12 -1.98 -13.08
N GLY A 45 4.42 -2.91 -13.75
CA GLY A 45 4.92 -4.21 -14.21
C GLY A 45 4.78 -5.35 -13.20
N THR A 46 4.50 -5.03 -11.94
CA THR A 46 4.19 -6.02 -10.89
C THR A 46 2.76 -6.54 -11.02
N THR A 47 2.47 -7.71 -10.44
CA THR A 47 1.08 -8.16 -10.32
C THR A 47 0.39 -7.45 -9.16
N VAL A 48 -0.93 -7.36 -9.17
CA VAL A 48 -1.72 -6.81 -8.04
C VAL A 48 -1.30 -7.44 -6.72
N ILE A 49 -1.19 -8.78 -6.66
CA ILE A 49 -0.81 -9.47 -5.42
C ILE A 49 0.63 -9.15 -4.98
N GLN A 50 1.56 -9.06 -5.93
CA GLN A 50 2.94 -8.72 -5.61
C GLN A 50 3.05 -7.26 -5.13
N HIS A 51 2.29 -6.34 -5.75
CA HIS A 51 2.23 -4.94 -5.33
C HIS A 51 1.70 -4.79 -3.90
N ILE A 52 0.69 -5.58 -3.52
CA ILE A 52 0.21 -5.65 -2.13
C ILE A 52 1.36 -6.06 -1.20
N TYR A 53 2.06 -7.15 -1.49
CA TYR A 53 3.19 -7.59 -0.65
C TYR A 53 4.31 -6.55 -0.55
N ASP A 54 4.66 -5.94 -1.69
CA ASP A 54 5.73 -4.96 -1.78
C ASP A 54 5.42 -3.71 -0.99
N THR A 55 4.28 -3.06 -1.24
CA THR A 55 3.92 -1.80 -0.57
C THR A 55 3.77 -1.95 0.95
N HIS A 56 3.28 -3.09 1.43
CA HIS A 56 3.16 -3.36 2.86
C HIS A 56 4.53 -3.57 3.53
N ALA A 57 5.48 -4.19 2.83
CA ALA A 57 6.85 -4.30 3.33
C ALA A 57 7.58 -2.96 3.27
N ASP A 58 7.48 -2.25 2.15
CA ASP A 58 8.14 -0.97 1.92
C ASP A 58 7.64 0.09 2.93
N GLY A 59 6.35 0.07 3.28
CA GLY A 59 5.80 0.95 4.31
C GLY A 59 6.44 0.78 5.70
N VAL A 60 6.86 -0.45 6.07
CA VAL A 60 7.60 -0.69 7.33
C VAL A 60 9.00 -0.07 7.26
N GLU A 61 9.67 -0.20 6.11
CA GLU A 61 10.99 0.38 5.89
C GLU A 61 10.94 1.91 5.87
N GLU A 62 9.91 2.50 5.27
CA GLU A 62 9.68 3.94 5.27
C GLU A 62 9.50 4.49 6.70
N VAL A 63 8.66 3.87 7.52
CA VAL A 63 8.46 4.28 8.91
C VAL A 63 9.74 4.10 9.73
N THR A 64 10.50 3.04 9.49
CA THR A 64 11.81 2.82 10.11
C THR A 64 12.77 3.96 9.79
N ALA A 65 12.89 4.31 8.51
CA ALA A 65 13.74 5.42 8.05
C ALA A 65 13.27 6.78 8.59
N MET A 66 11.96 7.03 8.65
CA MET A 66 11.39 8.25 9.25
C MET A 66 11.76 8.36 10.73
N ARG A 67 11.59 7.27 11.48
CA ARG A 67 11.96 7.20 12.90
C ARG A 67 13.45 7.49 13.09
N GLU A 68 14.32 6.86 12.30
CA GLU A 68 15.77 7.11 12.38
C GLU A 68 16.15 8.55 12.09
N ARG A 69 15.52 9.17 11.09
CA ARG A 69 15.71 10.60 10.79
C ARG A 69 15.26 11.46 11.98
N TRP A 70 14.13 11.17 12.61
CA TRP A 70 13.65 11.90 13.78
C TRP A 70 14.59 11.77 14.99
N LEU A 71 15.09 10.57 15.27
CA LEU A 71 16.00 10.33 16.40
C LEU A 71 17.29 11.16 16.29
N LYS A 72 17.78 11.40 15.07
CA LYS A 72 18.95 12.25 14.81
C LYS A 72 18.73 13.74 15.10
N LEU A 73 17.47 14.19 15.26
CA LEU A 73 17.15 15.59 15.59
C LEU A 73 17.20 15.89 17.09
N ARG A 74 17.58 14.93 17.94
CA ARG A 74 17.69 15.16 19.39
C ARG A 74 18.67 16.31 19.66
N GLY A 75 18.25 17.25 20.51
CA GLY A 75 19.02 18.47 20.82
C GLY A 75 18.91 19.58 19.76
N SER A 76 18.33 19.32 18.59
CA SER A 76 18.00 20.35 17.58
C SER A 76 16.55 20.85 17.70
N VAL A 77 15.74 20.17 18.51
CA VAL A 77 14.36 20.54 18.84
C VAL A 77 14.14 20.45 20.35
N GLU A 78 13.06 21.05 20.83
CA GLU A 78 12.68 20.99 22.25
C GLU A 78 12.47 19.52 22.69
N GLU A 79 12.99 19.15 23.87
CA GLU A 79 13.09 17.76 24.30
C GLU A 79 11.70 17.11 24.49
N SER A 80 10.70 17.83 25.00
CA SER A 80 9.34 17.30 25.15
C SER A 80 8.68 17.01 23.80
N LEU A 81 8.92 17.83 22.77
CA LEU A 81 8.51 17.54 21.39
C LEU A 81 9.26 16.31 20.85
N TRP A 82 10.59 16.27 21.01
CA TRP A 82 11.41 15.14 20.60
C TRP A 82 10.91 13.81 21.17
N GLN A 83 10.64 13.78 22.48
CA GLN A 83 10.16 12.60 23.19
C GLN A 83 8.77 12.17 22.70
N ARG A 84 7.80 13.09 22.65
CA ARG A 84 6.42 12.78 22.23
C ARG A 84 6.36 12.21 20.81
N VAL A 85 7.14 12.75 19.89
CA VAL A 85 7.15 12.26 18.49
C VAL A 85 7.94 10.96 18.39
N SER A 86 9.01 10.77 19.17
CA SER A 86 9.74 9.50 19.25
C SER A 86 8.84 8.36 19.72
N ASP A 87 8.01 8.61 20.74
CA ASP A 87 7.03 7.64 21.23
C ASP A 87 5.97 7.30 20.17
N ARG A 88 5.51 8.29 19.38
CA ARG A 88 4.58 8.06 18.27
C ARG A 88 5.21 7.24 17.15
N PHE A 89 6.47 7.52 16.77
CA PHE A 89 7.17 6.71 15.78
C PHE A 89 7.43 5.28 16.25
N ARG A 90 7.68 5.05 17.55
CA ARG A 90 7.76 3.70 18.11
C ARG A 90 6.45 2.94 17.86
N TRP A 91 5.32 3.53 18.22
CA TRP A 91 4.01 2.89 18.01
C TRP A 91 3.63 2.77 16.53
N GLN A 92 3.97 3.75 15.71
CA GLN A 92 3.75 3.68 14.27
C GLN A 92 4.50 2.52 13.63
N LEU A 93 5.75 2.25 14.06
CA LEU A 93 6.53 1.13 13.55
C LEU A 93 5.90 -0.22 13.94
N VAL A 94 5.48 -0.37 15.20
CA VAL A 94 4.76 -1.57 15.67
C VAL A 94 3.49 -1.79 14.85
N ASN A 95 2.68 -0.74 14.69
CA ASN A 95 1.44 -0.84 13.93
C ASN A 95 1.70 -1.14 12.45
N ALA A 96 2.73 -0.55 11.84
CA ALA A 96 3.09 -0.81 10.44
C ALA A 96 3.50 -2.28 10.22
N GLN A 97 4.26 -2.85 11.16
CA GLN A 97 4.62 -4.27 11.12
C GLN A 97 3.39 -5.17 11.22
N GLU A 98 2.49 -4.88 12.17
CA GLU A 98 1.23 -5.62 12.31
C GLU A 98 0.36 -5.51 11.05
N TRP A 99 0.21 -4.31 10.49
CA TRP A 99 -0.53 -4.09 9.24
C TRP A 99 0.06 -4.89 8.09
N ARG A 100 1.39 -4.87 7.92
CA ARG A 100 2.06 -5.68 6.90
C ARG A 100 1.76 -7.16 7.07
N ASP A 101 1.94 -7.68 8.27
CA ASP A 101 1.84 -9.11 8.52
C ASP A 101 0.40 -9.61 8.36
N GLN A 102 -0.58 -8.86 8.87
CA GLN A 102 -1.99 -9.20 8.73
C GLN A 102 -2.46 -9.16 7.27
N VAL A 103 -2.15 -8.09 6.54
CA VAL A 103 -2.59 -7.95 5.15
C VAL A 103 -1.90 -8.97 4.24
N ASN A 104 -0.58 -9.13 4.36
CA ASN A 104 0.15 -10.08 3.53
C ASN A 104 -0.28 -11.52 3.82
N THR A 105 -0.47 -11.89 5.09
CA THR A 105 -0.96 -13.21 5.47
C THR A 105 -2.38 -13.45 4.96
N TYR A 106 -3.26 -12.47 5.07
CA TYR A 106 -4.63 -12.57 4.53
C TYR A 106 -4.62 -12.84 3.03
N PHE A 107 -3.89 -12.03 2.26
CA PHE A 107 -3.85 -12.16 0.81
C PHE A 107 -3.08 -13.40 0.34
N LEU A 108 -2.07 -13.86 1.08
CA LEU A 108 -1.43 -15.15 0.83
C LEU A 108 -2.43 -16.29 0.99
N ARG A 109 -3.17 -16.33 2.10
CA ARG A 109 -4.18 -17.37 2.36
C ARG A 109 -5.32 -17.33 1.34
N LYS A 110 -5.71 -16.14 0.87
CA LYS A 110 -6.81 -15.96 -0.07
C LYS A 110 -6.42 -16.25 -1.52
N SER A 111 -5.22 -15.83 -1.93
CA SER A 111 -4.74 -15.96 -3.32
C SER A 111 -4.03 -17.29 -3.59
N GLY A 112 -3.38 -17.88 -2.59
CA GLY A 112 -2.47 -19.00 -2.77
C GLY A 112 -1.18 -18.66 -3.52
N ILE A 113 -0.91 -17.37 -3.79
CA ILE A 113 0.25 -16.91 -4.55
C ILE A 113 1.33 -16.43 -3.56
N ALA A 114 2.48 -17.09 -3.58
CA ALA A 114 3.61 -16.72 -2.73
C ALA A 114 4.25 -15.39 -3.17
N ASP A 115 4.83 -14.68 -2.21
CA ASP A 115 5.65 -13.49 -2.47
C ASP A 115 6.90 -13.85 -3.27
N VAL A 116 7.12 -13.18 -4.41
CA VAL A 116 8.28 -13.41 -5.28
C VAL A 116 9.60 -13.15 -4.54
N LYS A 117 9.61 -12.24 -3.56
CA LYS A 117 10.80 -11.95 -2.74
C LYS A 117 10.97 -12.91 -1.57
N SER A 118 10.07 -13.90 -1.41
CA SER A 118 10.14 -14.95 -0.38
C SER A 118 10.26 -14.40 1.06
N ARG A 119 9.68 -13.24 1.33
CA ARG A 119 9.61 -12.71 2.70
C ARG A 119 8.60 -13.53 3.49
N VAL A 120 8.97 -13.81 4.75
CA VAL A 120 8.09 -14.53 5.69
C VAL A 120 7.44 -13.49 6.59
N TYR A 121 6.12 -13.56 6.68
CA TYR A 121 5.29 -12.75 7.55
C TYR A 121 4.77 -13.67 8.67
N LEU A 122 4.87 -13.24 9.92
CA LEU A 122 4.50 -14.04 11.10
C LEU A 122 3.00 -13.98 11.41
#